data_AF-A0A838HK49-F1
#
_entry.id   AF-A0A838HK49-F1
#
_cell.length_a   1.000
_cell.length_b   1.000
_cell.length_c   1.000
_cell.angle_alpha   90.00
_cell.angle_beta   90.00
_cell.angle_gamma   90.00
#
_symmetry.space_group_name_H-M   'P 1'
#
loop_
_entity.id
_entity.type
_entity.pdbx_description
1 polymer ?
#
loop_
_entity_poly.entity_id
_entity_poly.type
_entity_poly.pdbx_seq_one_letter_code
_entity_poly.pdbx_strand_id
1 'polypeptide(L)'
;MASLAPTHLNQAERSAGWREAQSQVLGFMQEHPRQWWAIDRLSQAVRLPQGFVTMLLVELWIDGRVTREWAGDQPIFQLHKA
;
A
#
# COMPACT_ATOMS: atom_id res chain seq x y z
N MET A 1 23.26 -22.46 26.42
CA MET A 1 23.28 -21.65 25.19
C MET A 1 21.84 -21.35 24.82
N ALA A 2 21.42 -20.09 24.91
CA ALA A 2 20.04 -19.69 24.64
C ALA A 2 19.77 -19.77 23.12
N SER A 3 18.76 -20.56 22.76
CA SER A 3 18.21 -20.59 21.41
C SER A 3 17.38 -19.30 21.22
N LEU A 4 17.91 -18.35 20.45
CA LEU A 4 17.14 -17.18 20.02
C LEU A 4 16.11 -17.67 19.00
N ALA A 5 14.84 -17.68 19.40
CA ALA A 5 13.73 -18.16 18.58
C ALA A 5 13.66 -17.39 17.23
N PRO A 6 13.54 -18.09 16.08
CA PRO A 6 13.46 -17.46 14.74
C PRO A 6 12.18 -16.64 14.49
N THR A 7 11.29 -16.55 15.47
CA THR A 7 9.93 -16.02 15.28
C THR A 7 9.85 -14.50 15.40
N HIS A 8 10.73 -13.86 16.19
CA HIS A 8 10.66 -12.41 16.43
C HIS A 8 11.35 -11.56 15.35
N LEU A 9 12.45 -12.05 14.76
CA LEU A 9 13.17 -11.38 13.67
C LEU A 9 12.31 -11.29 12.40
N ASN A 10 11.67 -12.40 12.02
CA ASN A 10 10.79 -12.46 10.85
C ASN A 10 9.57 -11.53 10.96
N GLN A 11 9.05 -11.27 12.16
CA GLN A 11 7.90 -10.40 12.35
C GLN A 11 8.28 -8.91 12.25
N ALA A 12 9.41 -8.52 12.84
CA ALA A 12 9.91 -7.16 12.78
C ALA A 12 10.25 -6.75 11.33
N GLU A 13 10.92 -7.64 10.59
CA GLU A 13 11.28 -7.42 9.17
C GLU A 13 10.04 -7.33 8.27
N ARG A 14 9.04 -8.20 8.48
CA ARG A 14 7.75 -8.10 7.78
C ARG A 14 7.05 -6.79 8.07
N SER A 15 7.06 -6.32 9.32
CA SER A 15 6.46 -5.03 9.70
C SER A 15 7.21 -3.82 9.14
N ALA A 16 8.52 -3.95 8.93
CA ALA A 16 9.35 -2.90 8.33
C ALA A 16 9.08 -2.82 6.82
N GLY A 17 9.09 -3.96 6.12
CA GLY A 17 8.76 -4.01 4.69
C GLY A 17 7.34 -3.54 4.39
N TRP A 18 6.37 -3.84 5.27
CA TRP A 18 5.01 -3.30 5.16
C TRP A 18 4.97 -1.77 5.23
N ARG A 19 5.60 -1.19 6.26
CA ARG A 19 5.64 0.27 6.46
C ARG A 19 6.39 0.99 5.35
N GLU A 20 7.47 0.39 4.86
CA GLU A 20 8.23 0.93 3.73
C GLU A 20 7.36 1.00 2.47
N ALA A 21 6.68 -0.10 2.14
CA ALA A 21 5.80 -0.15 0.98
C ALA A 21 4.60 0.80 1.10
N GLN A 22 3.99 0.91 2.28
CA GLN A 22 2.96 1.90 2.56
C GLN A 22 3.47 3.33 2.31
N SER A 23 4.70 3.62 2.74
CA SER A 23 5.34 4.92 2.53
C SER A 23 5.62 5.19 1.05
N GLN A 24 6.06 4.19 0.29
CA GLN A 24 6.28 4.30 -1.16
C GLN A 24 4.96 4.57 -1.91
N VAL A 25 3.90 3.83 -1.59
CA VAL A 25 2.57 4.01 -2.21
C VAL A 25 2.01 5.40 -1.90
N LEU A 26 2.03 5.81 -0.63
CA LEU A 26 1.53 7.13 -0.23
C LEU A 26 2.37 8.26 -0.82
N GLY A 27 3.70 8.14 -0.80
CA GLY A 27 4.61 9.13 -1.37
C GLY A 27 4.35 9.33 -2.87
N PHE A 28 4.22 8.24 -3.61
CA PHE A 28 3.88 8.30 -5.04
C PHE A 28 2.49 8.94 -5.28
N MET A 29 1.47 8.57 -4.50
CA MET A 29 0.14 9.19 -4.62
C MET A 29 0.14 10.67 -4.22
N GLN A 30 1.02 11.10 -3.31
CA GLN A 30 1.19 12.50 -2.92
C GLN A 30 1.82 13.35 -4.02
N GLU A 31 2.67 12.78 -4.88
CA GLU A 31 3.17 13.45 -6.09
C GLU A 31 2.04 13.71 -7.10
N HIS A 32 0.98 12.91 -7.04
CA HIS A 32 -0.18 12.97 -7.94
C HIS A 32 -1.52 12.97 -7.17
N PRO A 33 -1.78 13.96 -6.30
CA PRO A 33 -2.82 13.85 -5.26
C PRO A 33 -4.26 13.90 -5.81
N ARG A 34 -4.45 14.42 -7.03
CA ARG A 34 -5.75 14.47 -7.72
C ARG A 34 -5.92 13.38 -8.76
N GLN A 35 -4.95 12.47 -8.88
CA GLN A 35 -5.01 11.40 -9.86
C GLN A 35 -5.68 10.16 -9.26
N TRP A 36 -6.55 9.55 -10.05
CA TRP A 36 -7.13 8.25 -9.74
C TRP A 36 -6.21 7.14 -10.26
N TRP A 37 -5.96 6.16 -9.41
CA TRP A 37 -5.04 5.07 -9.69
C TRP A 37 -5.76 3.73 -9.64
N ALA A 38 -5.69 3.00 -10.75
CA ALA A 38 -5.98 1.59 -10.77
C ALA A 38 -4.83 0.80 -10.12
N ILE A 39 -5.15 -0.34 -9.51
CA ILE A 39 -4.18 -1.14 -8.74
C ILE A 39 -3.01 -1.58 -9.62
N ASP A 40 -3.26 -2.02 -10.84
CA ASP A 40 -2.26 -2.47 -11.82
C ASP A 40 -1.27 -1.33 -12.17
N ARG A 41 -1.78 -0.14 -12.45
CA ARG A 41 -0.98 1.05 -12.76
C ARG A 41 -0.13 1.48 -11.58
N LEU A 42 -0.72 1.49 -10.38
CA LEU A 42 0.00 1.87 -9.17
C LEU A 42 1.11 0.85 -8.85
N SER A 43 0.79 -0.45 -8.93
CA SER A 43 1.73 -1.56 -8.76
C SER A 43 2.93 -1.45 -9.68
N GLN A 44 2.73 -1.11 -10.95
CA GLN A 44 3.82 -0.89 -11.89
C GLN A 44 4.65 0.35 -11.53
N ALA A 45 4.00 1.44 -11.11
CA ALA A 45 4.68 2.68 -10.78
C ALA A 45 5.61 2.54 -9.57
N VAL A 46 5.13 1.90 -8.49
CA VAL A 46 5.92 1.69 -7.26
C VAL A 46 6.72 0.39 -7.26
N ARG A 47 6.64 -0.41 -8.35
CA ARG A 47 7.33 -1.69 -8.52
C ARG A 47 7.07 -2.70 -7.39
N LEU A 48 5.82 -2.74 -6.90
CA LEU A 48 5.37 -3.69 -5.87
C LEU A 48 4.39 -4.70 -6.46
N PRO A 49 4.32 -5.95 -5.92
CA PRO A 49 3.35 -6.93 -6.39
C PRO A 49 1.91 -6.45 -6.25
N GLN A 50 1.08 -6.73 -7.25
CA GLN A 50 -0.31 -6.23 -7.30
C GLN A 50 -1.12 -6.63 -6.07
N GLY A 51 -1.05 -7.89 -5.63
CA GLY A 51 -1.77 -8.35 -4.43
C GLY A 51 -1.35 -7.62 -3.15
N PHE A 52 -0.10 -7.20 -3.07
CA PHE A 52 0.43 -6.43 -1.95
C PHE A 52 -0.10 -4.99 -1.96
N VAL A 53 -0.09 -4.35 -3.13
CA VAL A 53 -0.68 -3.02 -3.33
C VAL A 53 -2.18 -3.03 -3.06
N THR A 54 -2.90 -4.08 -3.47
CA THR A 54 -4.33 -4.25 -3.14
C THR A 54 -4.56 -4.23 -1.64
N MET A 55 -3.81 -5.03 -0.87
CA MET A 55 -3.97 -5.08 0.58
C MET A 55 -3.65 -3.72 1.23
N LEU A 56 -2.56 -3.07 0.82
CA LEU A 56 -2.17 -1.75 1.30
C LEU A 56 -3.24 -0.68 1.03
N LEU A 57 -3.79 -0.63 -0.19
CA LEU A 57 -4.82 0.33 -0.54
C LEU A 57 -6.14 0.08 0.22
N VAL A 58 -6.46 -1.18 0.50
CA VAL A 58 -7.62 -1.52 1.34
C VAL A 58 -7.41 -1.04 2.77
N GLU A 59 -6.23 -1.26 3.35
CA GLU A 59 -5.88 -0.73 4.69
C GLU A 59 -5.96 0.80 4.72
N LEU A 60 -5.32 1.47 3.75
CA LEU A 60 -5.36 2.94 3.65
C LEU A 60 -6.77 3.50 3.43
N TRP A 61 -7.65 2.75 2.76
CA TRP A 61 -9.04 3.14 2.56
C TRP A 61 -9.84 3.00 3.85
N ILE A 62 -9.64 1.92 4.60
CA ILE A 62 -10.24 1.72 5.94
C ILE A 62 -9.79 2.84 6.89
N ASP A 63 -8.51 3.23 6.82
CA ASP A 63 -7.95 4.33 7.60
C ASP A 63 -8.39 5.73 7.12
N GLY A 64 -9.19 5.82 6.05
CA GLY A 64 -9.68 7.07 5.49
C GLY A 64 -8.61 7.92 4.79
N ARG A 65 -7.43 7.36 4.51
CA ARG A 65 -6.32 8.05 3.84
C ARG A 65 -6.45 8.10 2.32
N VAL A 66 -7.20 7.17 1.74
CA VAL A 66 -7.53 7.16 0.31
C VAL A 66 -9.03 7.02 0.12
N THR A 67 -9.54 7.63 -0.94
CA THR A 67 -10.90 7.39 -1.43
C THR A 67 -10.88 6.26 -2.45
N ARG A 68 -11.87 5.38 -2.41
CA ARG A 68 -12.06 4.30 -3.38
C ARG A 68 -13.33 4.55 -4.20
N GLU A 69 -13.20 4.49 -5.51
CA GLU A 69 -14.30 4.51 -6.48
C GLU A 69 -14.19 3.32 -7.45
N TRP A 70 -15.15 3.20 -8.36
CA TRP A 70 -15.16 2.18 -9.40
C TRP A 70 -15.12 2.84 -10.78
N ALA A 71 -14.19 2.40 -11.62
CA ALA A 71 -14.12 2.79 -13.02
C ALA A 71 -14.38 1.53 -13.88
N GLY A 72 -15.63 1.35 -14.30
CA GLY A 72 -16.05 0.09 -14.91
C GLY A 72 -16.10 -1.03 -13.87
N ASP A 73 -15.36 -2.11 -14.11
CA ASP A 73 -15.27 -3.31 -13.26
C ASP A 73 -14.06 -3.31 -12.31
N GLN A 74 -13.22 -2.26 -12.35
CA GLN A 74 -12.02 -2.17 -11.53
C GLN A 74 -12.12 -1.05 -10.47
N PRO A 75 -11.62 -1.30 -9.24
CA PRO A 75 -11.53 -0.28 -8.22
C PRO A 75 -10.38 0.69 -8.53
N ILE A 76 -10.64 1.97 -8.31
CA ILE A 76 -9.66 3.04 -8.43
C ILE A 76 -9.54 3.81 -7.12
N PHE A 77 -8.33 4.31 -6.84
CA PHE A 77 -8.00 4.92 -5.57
C PHE A 77 -7.38 6.30 -5.79
N GLN A 78 -7.75 7.26 -4.96
CA GLN A 78 -7.15 8.59 -4.94
C GLN A 78 -6.80 8.95 -3.51
N LEU A 79 -5.74 9.73 -3.32
CA LEU A 79 -5.37 10.22 -1.99
C LEU A 79 -6.50 11.10 -1.43
N HIS A 80 -6.96 10.81 -0.22
CA HIS A 80 -7.95 11.64 0.44
C HIS A 80 -7.28 12.97 0.82
N LYS A 81 -7.86 14.08 0.37
CA LYS A 81 -7.35 15.40 0.68
C LYS A 81 -7.74 15.74 2.12
N ALA A 82 -6.77 15.64 3.04
CA ALA A 82 -6.90 16.22 4.38
C ALA A 82 -7.08 17.75 4.29
#